data_AF-A0A841V5B6-F1
#
_entry.id   AF-A0A841V5B6-F1
#
_cell.length_a   1.000
_cell.length_b   1.000
_cell.length_c   1.000
_cell.angle_alpha   90.00
_cell.angle_beta   90.00
_cell.angle_gamma   90.00
#
_symmetry.space_group_name_H-M   'P 1'
#
loop_
_entity.id
_entity.type
_entity.pdbx_description
1 polymer ?
#
loop_
_entity_poly.entity_id
_entity_poly.type
_entity_poly.pdbx_seq_one_letter_code
_entity_poly.pdbx_strand_id
1 'polypeptide(L)'
;MPNSQIRIYTQKEQGEEWLRRYRGGLPVFGCVLGFTETGLIPGISAAGRTPEDRKYTACADAEFLYYGPEHKPQHPLPPLAAGASPVLISRAVFESLKIPVHLFNAGLPYPPAVPLIDLGGASAKCLSGGAAMEITTVHHLFKQGLLWGERLAANMQESYVIFGECVVGGTTTALAILTALGIDAAGKVNSSHPICNHGQKWALVQAGLEKAGGRGQ
;
A
#
# COMPACT_ATOMS: atom_id res chain seq x y z
N MET A 1 -21.25 -2.02 29.64
CA MET A 1 -20.30 -2.16 28.52
C MET A 1 -19.76 -0.78 28.21
N PRO A 2 -18.47 -0.46 28.40
CA PRO A 2 -17.99 0.80 27.87
C PRO A 2 -18.03 0.68 26.35
N ASN A 3 -18.83 1.54 25.69
CA ASN A 3 -18.99 1.61 24.24
C ASN A 3 -17.62 1.61 23.53
N SER A 4 -17.12 0.46 23.07
CA SER A 4 -15.99 0.46 22.14
C SER A 4 -16.54 0.85 20.78
N GLN A 5 -16.13 2.04 20.29
CA GLN A 5 -16.45 2.48 18.93
C GLN A 5 -15.85 1.55 17.87
N ILE A 6 -14.94 0.65 18.27
CA ILE A 6 -14.29 -0.36 17.44
C ILE A 6 -14.98 -1.71 17.65
N ARG A 7 -15.45 -2.32 16.56
CA ARG A 7 -16.02 -3.68 16.53
C ARG A 7 -14.95 -4.68 16.09
N ILE A 8 -14.84 -5.81 16.80
CA ILE A 8 -13.90 -6.89 16.46
C ILE A 8 -14.68 -8.06 15.86
N TYR A 9 -14.38 -8.42 14.62
CA TYR A 9 -15.13 -9.43 13.86
C TYR A 9 -14.54 -10.84 13.99
N THR A 10 -13.23 -10.94 14.08
CA THR A 10 -12.49 -12.21 14.16
C THR A 10 -11.39 -12.09 15.22
N GLN A 11 -10.91 -13.20 15.79
CA GLN A 11 -9.81 -13.18 16.78
C GLN A 11 -10.10 -12.26 17.99
N LYS A 12 -11.32 -12.37 18.55
CA LYS A 12 -11.87 -11.41 19.51
C LYS A 12 -10.98 -11.14 20.71
N GLU A 13 -10.52 -12.20 21.39
CA GLU A 13 -9.66 -12.08 22.58
C GLU A 13 -8.34 -11.35 22.25
N GLN A 14 -7.71 -11.67 21.12
CA GLN A 14 -6.48 -11.05 20.67
C GLN A 14 -6.70 -9.57 20.29
N GLY A 15 -7.82 -9.26 19.63
CA GLY A 15 -8.20 -7.89 19.30
C GLY A 15 -8.50 -7.05 20.55
N GLU A 16 -9.20 -7.63 21.54
CA GLU A 16 -9.51 -6.95 22.82
C GLU A 16 -8.24 -6.70 23.65
N GLU A 17 -7.32 -7.68 23.71
CA GLU A 17 -6.01 -7.51 24.34
C GLU A 17 -5.21 -6.40 23.66
N TRP A 18 -5.14 -6.40 22.32
CA TRP A 18 -4.44 -5.36 21.56
C TRP A 18 -5.01 -3.97 21.84
N LEU A 19 -6.34 -3.82 21.79
CA LEU A 19 -7.01 -2.55 22.10
C LEU A 19 -6.78 -2.11 23.53
N ARG A 20 -6.75 -3.03 24.51
CA ARG A 20 -6.48 -2.70 25.91
C ARG A 20 -5.03 -2.25 26.09
N ARG A 21 -4.08 -2.97 25.48
CA ARG A 21 -2.63 -2.69 25.59
C ARG A 21 -2.24 -1.35 24.99
N TYR A 22 -2.80 -0.98 23.83
CA TYR A 22 -2.39 0.21 23.09
C TYR A 22 -3.37 1.38 23.17
N ARG A 23 -4.43 1.27 24.00
CA ARG A 23 -5.35 2.38 24.26
C ARG A 23 -4.58 3.57 24.82
N GLY A 24 -4.74 4.73 24.18
CA GLY A 24 -4.07 5.97 24.58
C GLY A 24 -2.63 6.07 24.10
N GLY A 25 -2.05 5.01 23.53
CA GLY A 25 -0.75 5.06 22.89
C GLY A 25 -0.79 5.79 21.55
N LEU A 26 0.17 6.68 21.32
CA LEU A 26 0.34 7.34 20.02
C LEU A 26 1.20 6.44 19.11
N PRO A 27 0.74 6.11 17.90
CA PRO A 27 1.54 5.31 16.97
C PRO A 27 2.61 6.15 16.30
N VAL A 28 3.55 5.46 15.65
CA VAL A 28 4.29 6.00 14.50
C VAL A 28 3.72 5.39 13.24
N PHE A 29 3.63 6.20 12.19
CA PHE A 29 3.15 5.76 10.88
C PHE A 29 4.30 5.60 9.89
N GLY A 30 4.36 4.45 9.23
CA GLY A 30 5.23 4.21 8.07
C GLY A 30 4.39 4.05 6.81
N CYS A 31 4.64 4.85 5.78
CA CYS A 31 4.00 4.69 4.47
C CYS A 31 5.00 4.09 3.49
N VAL A 32 4.71 2.88 2.98
CA VAL A 32 5.53 2.24 1.95
C VAL A 32 4.96 2.57 0.58
N LEU A 33 5.74 3.31 -0.20
CA LEU A 33 5.39 3.78 -1.53
C LEU A 33 6.05 2.87 -2.56
N GLY A 34 5.27 2.42 -3.54
CA GLY A 34 5.78 1.55 -4.59
C GLY A 34 4.99 1.68 -5.88
N PHE A 35 5.53 1.13 -6.95
CA PHE A 35 4.90 1.17 -8.25
C PHE A 35 4.97 -0.20 -8.94
N THR A 36 3.92 -0.50 -9.69
CA THR A 36 3.90 -1.61 -10.63
C THR A 36 3.29 -1.15 -11.95
N GLU A 37 3.90 -1.56 -13.07
CA GLU A 37 3.33 -1.36 -14.41
C GLU A 37 1.95 -2.01 -14.56
N THR A 38 1.61 -2.99 -13.70
CA THR A 38 0.25 -3.54 -13.62
C THR A 38 -0.78 -2.44 -13.43
N GLY A 39 -0.45 -1.38 -12.67
CA GLY A 39 -1.31 -0.22 -12.46
C GLY A 39 -1.62 0.56 -13.74
N LEU A 40 -0.80 0.44 -14.79
CA LEU A 40 -0.98 1.15 -16.06
C LEU A 40 -2.04 0.49 -16.96
N ILE A 41 -2.48 -0.72 -16.65
CA ILE A 41 -3.49 -1.41 -17.45
C ILE A 41 -4.82 -0.62 -17.42
N PRO A 42 -5.41 -0.28 -18.57
CA PRO A 42 -6.70 0.42 -18.60
C PRO A 42 -7.77 -0.29 -17.76
N GLY A 43 -8.49 0.46 -16.93
CA GLY A 43 -9.53 -0.08 -16.05
C GLY A 43 -9.06 -0.91 -14.84
N ILE A 44 -7.76 -1.14 -14.64
CA ILE A 44 -7.27 -2.00 -13.53
C ILE A 44 -7.45 -1.35 -12.15
N SER A 45 -7.37 -0.02 -12.08
CA SER A 45 -7.45 0.78 -10.87
C SER A 45 -8.16 2.11 -11.16
N ALA A 46 -8.93 2.58 -10.18
CA ALA A 46 -9.52 3.90 -10.13
C ALA A 46 -8.64 4.94 -9.39
N ALA A 47 -7.53 4.51 -8.77
CA ALA A 47 -6.57 5.39 -8.10
C ALA A 47 -5.70 6.11 -9.13
N GLY A 48 -6.25 7.18 -9.71
CA GLY A 48 -5.74 7.86 -10.91
C GLY A 48 -6.61 7.56 -12.14
N ARG A 49 -7.18 8.61 -12.75
CA ARG A 49 -8.15 8.50 -13.86
C ARG A 49 -7.55 7.87 -15.12
N THR A 50 -6.32 8.23 -15.48
CA THR A 50 -5.61 7.70 -16.65
C THR A 50 -4.39 6.85 -16.25
N PRO A 51 -3.86 5.98 -17.14
CA PRO A 51 -2.59 5.32 -16.89
C PRO A 51 -1.43 6.26 -16.57
N GLU A 52 -1.40 7.46 -17.18
CA GLU A 52 -0.39 8.47 -16.86
C GLU A 52 -0.55 8.96 -15.43
N ASP A 53 -1.78 9.22 -14.99
CA ASP A 53 -2.10 9.65 -13.63
C ASP A 53 -1.58 8.70 -12.54
N ARG A 54 -1.62 7.41 -12.87
CA ARG A 54 -1.23 6.32 -11.98
C ARG A 54 0.26 6.22 -11.75
N LYS A 55 1.09 6.77 -12.65
CA LYS A 55 2.55 6.78 -12.48
C LYS A 55 2.99 7.68 -11.33
N TYR A 56 2.25 8.76 -11.07
CA TYR A 56 2.60 9.75 -10.06
C TYR A 56 1.66 9.76 -8.86
N THR A 57 0.60 8.93 -8.83
CA THR A 57 -0.37 8.88 -7.72
C THR A 57 0.31 8.67 -6.36
N ALA A 58 1.23 7.70 -6.25
CA ALA A 58 1.94 7.45 -5.00
C ALA A 58 2.86 8.63 -4.61
N CYS A 59 3.45 9.32 -5.59
CA CYS A 59 4.23 10.53 -5.33
C CYS A 59 3.34 11.69 -4.85
N ALA A 60 2.17 11.87 -5.45
CA ALA A 60 1.20 12.89 -5.08
C ALA A 60 0.62 12.64 -3.68
N ASP A 61 0.31 11.38 -3.35
CA ASP A 61 -0.12 10.99 -2.00
C ASP A 61 1.01 11.26 -0.98
N ALA A 62 2.26 10.91 -1.28
CA ALA A 62 3.40 11.18 -0.40
C ALA A 62 3.59 12.68 -0.13
N GLU A 63 3.53 13.50 -1.18
CA GLU A 63 3.64 14.94 -1.11
C GLU A 63 2.52 15.56 -0.27
N PHE A 64 1.28 15.16 -0.52
CA PHE A 64 0.12 15.62 0.22
C PHE A 64 0.16 15.18 1.70
N LEU A 65 0.57 13.94 1.96
CA LEU A 65 0.67 13.43 3.32
C LEU A 65 1.68 14.24 4.15
N TYR A 66 2.82 14.59 3.55
CA TYR A 66 3.89 15.33 4.21
C TYR A 66 3.57 16.82 4.37
N TYR A 67 3.21 17.51 3.30
CA TYR A 67 3.04 18.96 3.33
C TYR A 67 1.61 19.44 3.64
N GLY A 68 0.60 18.62 3.34
CA GLY A 68 -0.80 19.00 3.49
C GLY A 68 -1.34 19.92 2.38
N PRO A 69 -2.58 20.42 2.53
CA PRO A 69 -3.32 21.09 1.45
C PRO A 69 -2.86 22.51 1.11
N GLU A 70 -2.10 23.17 1.99
CA GLU A 70 -1.62 24.55 1.78
C GLU A 70 -0.40 24.62 0.85
N HIS A 71 0.27 23.50 0.63
CA HIS A 71 1.43 23.41 -0.23
C HIS A 71 1.03 23.33 -1.71
N LYS A 72 1.77 24.00 -2.58
CA LYS A 72 1.60 23.87 -4.03
C LYS A 72 2.39 22.64 -4.51
N PRO A 73 1.72 21.53 -4.86
CA PRO A 73 2.43 20.30 -5.12
C PRO A 73 3.12 20.30 -6.49
N GLN A 74 4.24 19.59 -6.60
CA GLN A 74 4.83 19.21 -7.87
C GLN A 74 3.90 18.26 -8.64
N HIS A 75 3.28 17.31 -7.94
CA HIS A 75 2.28 16.41 -8.51
C HIS A 75 0.95 16.57 -7.76
N PRO A 76 -0.07 17.24 -8.35
CA PRO A 76 -1.36 17.36 -7.69
C PRO A 76 -2.00 15.97 -7.54
N LEU A 77 -2.81 15.80 -6.50
CA LEU A 77 -3.61 14.59 -6.34
C LEU A 77 -4.41 14.35 -7.63
N PRO A 78 -4.25 13.19 -8.28
CA PRO A 78 -4.86 12.97 -9.57
C PRO A 78 -6.40 12.92 -9.42
N PRO A 79 -7.13 13.35 -10.45
CA PRO A 79 -8.57 13.16 -10.46
C PRO A 79 -8.87 11.67 -10.35
N LEU A 80 -9.80 11.32 -9.47
CA LEU A 80 -10.28 9.94 -9.32
C LEU A 80 -11.57 9.74 -10.12
N ALA A 81 -11.79 8.51 -10.58
CA ALA A 81 -13.05 8.16 -11.24
C ALA A 81 -14.26 8.25 -10.28
N ALA A 82 -14.02 8.05 -8.99
CA ALA A 82 -15.00 8.24 -7.93
C ALA A 82 -14.30 8.61 -6.62
N GLY A 83 -14.90 9.51 -5.84
CA GLY A 83 -14.42 9.89 -4.50
C GLY A 83 -13.18 10.79 -4.51
N ALA A 84 -12.44 10.75 -3.41
CA ALA A 84 -11.22 11.52 -3.18
C ALA A 84 -10.11 10.59 -2.67
N SER A 85 -8.84 10.98 -2.80
CA SER A 85 -7.72 10.13 -2.34
C SER A 85 -7.84 9.86 -0.84
N PRO A 86 -7.70 8.60 -0.37
CA PRO A 86 -7.69 8.26 1.05
C PRO A 86 -6.60 9.00 1.84
N VAL A 87 -5.56 9.52 1.16
CA VAL A 87 -4.51 10.33 1.80
C VAL A 87 -5.06 11.56 2.51
N LEU A 88 -6.22 12.10 2.07
CA LEU A 88 -6.91 13.20 2.76
C LEU A 88 -7.31 12.81 4.18
N ILE A 89 -7.81 11.58 4.36
CA ILE A 89 -8.18 11.04 5.68
C ILE A 89 -6.91 10.84 6.51
N SER A 90 -5.89 10.22 5.93
CA SER A 90 -4.60 9.98 6.60
C SER A 90 -3.98 11.30 7.08
N ARG A 91 -3.92 12.32 6.22
CA ARG A 91 -3.38 13.64 6.58
C ARG A 91 -4.16 14.27 7.72
N ALA A 92 -5.49 14.30 7.63
CA ALA A 92 -6.33 14.90 8.66
C ALA A 92 -6.12 14.23 10.03
N VAL A 93 -6.02 12.90 10.07
CA VAL A 93 -5.78 12.15 11.31
C VAL A 93 -4.38 12.40 11.85
N PHE A 94 -3.35 12.28 11.01
CA PHE A 94 -1.96 12.35 11.48
C PHE A 94 -1.56 13.75 11.90
N GLU A 95 -2.04 14.78 11.21
CA GLU A 95 -1.84 16.18 11.60
C GLU A 95 -2.54 16.51 12.91
N SER A 96 -3.82 16.13 13.05
CA SER A 96 -4.62 16.41 14.26
C SER A 96 -4.05 15.73 15.50
N LEU A 97 -3.53 14.51 15.35
CA LEU A 97 -2.96 13.72 16.45
C LEU A 97 -1.44 13.89 16.60
N LYS A 98 -0.79 14.67 15.72
CA LYS A 98 0.66 14.85 15.66
C LYS A 98 1.42 13.51 15.59
N ILE A 99 0.89 12.57 14.81
CA ILE A 99 1.49 11.25 14.60
C ILE A 99 2.76 11.41 13.76
N PRO A 100 3.92 10.91 14.20
CA PRO A 100 5.14 10.90 13.39
C PRO A 100 4.94 10.05 12.13
N VAL A 101 5.33 10.59 10.97
CA VAL A 101 5.20 9.94 9.66
C VAL A 101 6.58 9.71 9.04
N HIS A 102 6.85 8.47 8.64
CA HIS A 102 7.99 8.08 7.83
C HIS A 102 7.52 7.60 6.46
N LEU A 103 8.08 8.17 5.39
CA LEU A 103 7.82 7.76 4.02
C LEU A 103 8.96 6.87 3.55
N PHE A 104 8.63 5.71 2.98
CA PHE A 104 9.59 4.73 2.48
C PHE A 104 9.39 4.55 0.98
N ASN A 105 10.45 4.75 0.19
CA ASN A 105 10.44 4.45 -1.24
C ASN A 105 10.92 3.01 -1.46
N ALA A 106 10.01 2.14 -1.88
CA ALA A 106 10.31 0.74 -2.24
C ALA A 106 10.47 0.51 -3.75
N GLY A 107 10.37 1.55 -4.58
CA GLY A 107 10.49 1.42 -6.04
C GLY A 107 9.58 2.33 -6.85
N LEU A 108 9.51 3.62 -6.52
CA LEU A 108 8.79 4.62 -7.32
C LEU A 108 9.51 4.91 -8.64
N PRO A 109 8.77 5.21 -9.73
CA PRO A 109 9.35 5.54 -11.02
C PRO A 109 9.96 6.95 -11.04
N TYR A 110 9.52 7.82 -10.13
CA TYR A 110 9.99 9.19 -9.96
C TYR A 110 10.21 9.47 -8.47
N PRO A 111 11.26 10.22 -8.10
CA PRO A 111 11.43 10.67 -6.73
C PRO A 111 10.35 11.72 -6.40
N PRO A 112 9.56 11.54 -5.32
CA PRO A 112 8.62 12.56 -4.89
C PRO A 112 9.37 13.73 -4.23
N ALA A 113 8.77 14.92 -4.25
CA ALA A 113 9.37 16.16 -3.74
C ALA A 113 9.34 16.26 -2.21
N VAL A 114 9.58 15.16 -1.50
CA VAL A 114 9.52 15.07 -0.03
C VAL A 114 10.71 14.30 0.52
N PRO A 115 11.15 14.59 1.77
CA PRO A 115 12.09 13.74 2.46
C PRO A 115 11.53 12.33 2.65
N LEU A 116 12.27 11.32 2.21
CA LEU A 116 11.90 9.93 2.34
C LEU A 116 13.11 9.05 2.61
N ILE A 117 12.82 7.85 3.10
CA ILE A 117 13.80 6.78 3.29
C ILE A 117 13.79 5.92 2.03
N ASP A 118 14.89 5.95 1.27
CA ASP A 118 15.05 5.09 0.11
C ASP A 118 15.46 3.68 0.54
N LEU A 119 14.65 2.68 0.17
CA LEU A 119 14.94 1.28 0.44
C LEU A 119 15.79 0.64 -0.68
N GLY A 120 16.11 1.36 -1.75
CA GLY A 120 16.91 0.84 -2.86
C GLY A 120 16.17 -0.23 -3.67
N GLY A 121 14.85 -0.05 -3.83
CA GLY A 121 14.02 -0.91 -4.66
C GLY A 121 13.95 -0.43 -6.12
N ALA A 122 13.03 -1.04 -6.88
CA ALA A 122 12.78 -0.67 -8.26
C ALA A 122 11.29 -0.83 -8.59
N SER A 123 10.83 -0.07 -9.58
CA SER A 123 9.49 -0.23 -10.14
C SER A 123 9.26 -1.65 -10.65
N ALA A 124 8.16 -2.26 -10.22
CA ALA A 124 7.81 -3.61 -10.64
C ALA A 124 7.25 -3.62 -12.06
N LYS A 125 7.64 -4.62 -12.85
CA LYS A 125 7.04 -4.92 -14.16
C LYS A 125 5.60 -5.39 -13.98
N CYS A 126 4.85 -5.44 -15.08
CA CYS A 126 3.49 -5.95 -15.06
C CYS A 126 3.46 -7.44 -14.66
N LEU A 127 2.61 -7.79 -13.70
CA LEU A 127 2.53 -9.16 -13.18
C LEU A 127 2.11 -10.18 -14.24
N SER A 128 1.40 -9.76 -15.29
CA SER A 128 0.98 -10.64 -16.39
C SER A 128 2.16 -11.18 -17.23
N GLY A 129 3.36 -10.65 -17.02
CA GLY A 129 4.61 -11.17 -17.57
C GLY A 129 5.20 -12.36 -16.80
N GLY A 130 4.73 -12.64 -15.57
CA GLY A 130 5.29 -13.70 -14.71
C GLY A 130 6.64 -13.36 -14.06
N ALA A 131 7.20 -12.19 -14.34
CA ALA A 131 8.48 -11.71 -13.80
C ALA A 131 8.35 -10.26 -13.34
N ALA A 132 7.52 -10.02 -12.31
CA ALA A 132 7.20 -8.67 -11.83
C ALA A 132 8.41 -7.95 -11.21
N MET A 133 9.32 -8.68 -10.56
CA MET A 133 10.50 -8.14 -9.91
C MET A 133 11.62 -9.18 -9.88
N GLU A 134 12.86 -8.73 -10.01
CA GLU A 134 14.02 -9.61 -9.85
C GLU A 134 14.11 -10.15 -8.42
N ILE A 135 14.41 -11.44 -8.27
CA ILE A 135 14.45 -12.10 -6.96
C ILE A 135 15.48 -11.47 -6.00
N THR A 136 16.57 -10.91 -6.56
CA THR A 136 17.58 -10.17 -5.80
C THR A 136 17.02 -8.90 -5.18
N THR A 137 16.20 -8.14 -5.92
CA THR A 137 15.49 -6.97 -5.42
C THR A 137 14.47 -7.35 -4.35
N VAL A 138 13.74 -8.46 -4.53
CA VAL A 138 12.79 -8.97 -3.53
C VAL A 138 13.51 -9.29 -2.20
N HIS A 139 14.61 -10.04 -2.25
CA HIS A 139 15.39 -10.36 -1.05
C HIS A 139 16.00 -9.13 -0.38
N HIS A 140 16.48 -8.17 -1.18
CA HIS A 140 16.99 -6.91 -0.67
C HIS A 140 15.90 -6.11 0.06
N LEU A 141 14.74 -5.89 -0.56
CA LEU A 141 13.62 -5.17 0.04
C LEU A 141 13.09 -5.86 1.29
N PHE A 142 13.02 -7.20 1.29
CA PHE A 142 12.65 -7.97 2.49
C PHE A 142 13.64 -7.71 3.64
N LYS A 143 14.95 -7.75 3.38
CA LYS A 143 15.98 -7.43 4.37
C LYS A 143 15.88 -5.98 4.86
N GLN A 144 15.62 -5.02 3.97
CA GLN A 144 15.41 -3.63 4.36
C GLN A 144 14.18 -3.47 5.27
N GLY A 145 13.09 -4.18 4.98
CA GLY A 145 11.90 -4.19 5.83
C GLY A 145 12.19 -4.67 7.26
N LEU A 146 12.96 -5.77 7.39
CA LEU A 146 13.39 -6.26 8.70
C LEU A 146 14.25 -5.23 9.45
N LEU A 147 15.25 -4.65 8.78
CA LEU A 147 16.15 -3.66 9.37
C LEU A 147 15.39 -2.40 9.84
N TRP A 148 14.46 -1.90 9.03
CA TRP A 148 13.68 -0.72 9.40
C TRP A 148 12.63 -1.03 10.48
N GLY A 149 12.05 -2.23 10.48
CA GLY A 149 11.20 -2.69 11.56
C GLY A 149 11.92 -2.66 12.92
N GLU A 150 13.14 -3.19 12.98
CA GLU A 150 13.99 -3.15 14.19
C GLU A 150 14.32 -1.71 14.61
N ARG A 151 14.71 -0.85 13.65
CA ARG A 151 15.05 0.56 13.93
C ARG A 151 13.86 1.34 14.47
N LEU A 152 12.67 1.15 13.92
CA LEU A 152 11.47 1.81 14.40
C LEU A 152 11.11 1.32 15.81
N ALA A 153 11.15 0.01 16.04
CA ALA A 153 10.85 -0.60 17.34
C ALA A 153 11.83 -0.16 18.44
N ALA A 154 13.12 0.01 18.13
CA ALA A 154 14.14 0.42 19.10
C ALA A 154 13.88 1.80 19.72
N ASN A 155 13.13 2.66 19.04
CA ASN A 155 12.82 4.02 19.47
C ASN A 155 11.41 4.15 20.08
N MET A 156 10.74 3.02 20.36
CA MET A 156 9.36 2.99 20.84
C MET A 156 9.25 2.39 22.23
N GLN A 157 8.82 3.22 23.18
CA GLN A 157 8.38 2.76 24.49
C GLN A 157 6.86 2.96 24.58
N GLU A 158 6.11 1.88 24.86
CA GLU A 158 4.63 1.90 24.96
C GLU A 158 3.89 2.42 23.72
N SER A 159 4.48 2.27 22.53
CA SER A 159 3.90 2.65 21.24
C SER A 159 3.73 1.44 20.32
N TYR A 160 3.16 1.66 19.14
CA TYR A 160 2.97 0.68 18.08
C TYR A 160 3.18 1.34 16.71
N VAL A 161 3.46 0.51 15.70
CA VAL A 161 3.65 0.98 14.33
C VAL A 161 2.38 0.71 13.52
N ILE A 162 1.96 1.69 12.75
CA ILE A 162 0.98 1.51 11.69
C ILE A 162 1.72 1.60 10.36
N PHE A 163 1.67 0.52 9.56
CA PHE A 163 2.16 0.56 8.20
C PHE A 163 0.99 0.73 7.23
N GLY A 164 1.08 1.77 6.41
CA GLY A 164 0.24 1.96 5.23
C GLY A 164 1.05 1.76 3.95
N GLU A 165 0.34 1.70 2.82
CA GLU A 165 0.95 1.61 1.51
C GLU A 165 0.27 2.58 0.54
N CYS A 166 0.99 2.94 -0.53
CA CYS A 166 0.37 3.43 -1.75
C CYS A 166 1.04 2.79 -2.95
N VAL A 167 0.35 1.79 -3.52
CA VAL A 167 0.75 1.08 -4.73
C VAL A 167 -0.45 0.97 -5.68
N VAL A 168 -0.46 1.76 -6.75
CA VAL A 168 -1.51 1.65 -7.76
C VAL A 168 -1.41 0.29 -8.46
N GLY A 169 -2.51 -0.49 -8.42
CA GLY A 169 -2.52 -1.88 -8.89
C GLY A 169 -2.13 -2.91 -7.82
N GLY A 170 -1.84 -2.46 -6.59
CA GLY A 170 -1.44 -3.32 -5.45
C GLY A 170 -2.47 -4.40 -5.09
N THR A 171 -3.76 -4.13 -5.29
CA THR A 171 -4.80 -5.16 -5.07
C THR A 171 -4.69 -6.34 -6.05
N THR A 172 -4.22 -6.11 -7.27
CA THR A 172 -4.02 -7.17 -8.27
C THR A 172 -2.75 -7.96 -7.98
N THR A 173 -1.66 -7.30 -7.56
CA THR A 173 -0.44 -8.00 -7.12
C THR A 173 -0.67 -8.80 -5.84
N ALA A 174 -1.44 -8.27 -4.89
CA ALA A 174 -1.86 -9.00 -3.70
C ALA A 174 -2.66 -10.26 -4.06
N LEU A 175 -3.61 -10.17 -5.00
CA LEU A 175 -4.33 -11.34 -5.51
C LEU A 175 -3.38 -12.38 -6.12
N ALA A 176 -2.38 -11.95 -6.89
CA ALA A 176 -1.39 -12.86 -7.47
C ALA A 176 -0.61 -13.63 -6.39
N ILE A 177 -0.10 -12.91 -5.38
CA ILE A 177 0.68 -13.51 -4.29
C ILE A 177 -0.16 -14.48 -3.47
N LEU A 178 -1.36 -14.08 -3.05
CA LEU A 178 -2.26 -14.95 -2.29
C LEU A 178 -2.59 -16.23 -3.07
N THR A 179 -2.91 -16.10 -4.36
CA THR A 179 -3.21 -17.24 -5.23
C THR A 179 -1.99 -18.17 -5.38
N ALA A 180 -0.80 -17.61 -5.59
CA ALA A 180 0.44 -18.39 -5.70
C ALA A 180 0.78 -19.16 -4.41
N LEU A 181 0.38 -18.62 -3.25
CA LEU A 181 0.54 -19.26 -1.94
C LEU A 181 -0.57 -20.31 -1.65
N GLY A 182 -1.45 -20.60 -2.60
CA GLY A 182 -2.53 -21.59 -2.45
C GLY A 182 -3.74 -21.08 -1.66
N ILE A 183 -3.86 -19.77 -1.44
CA ILE A 183 -5.02 -19.18 -0.76
C ILE A 183 -6.11 -18.93 -1.80
N ASP A 184 -7.32 -19.44 -1.54
CA ASP A 184 -8.51 -19.15 -2.34
C ASP A 184 -8.91 -17.66 -2.17
N ALA A 185 -8.26 -16.78 -2.91
CA ALA A 185 -8.44 -15.33 -2.88
C ALA A 185 -9.24 -14.78 -4.07
N ALA A 186 -9.58 -15.64 -5.04
CA ALA A 186 -10.37 -15.26 -6.20
C ALA A 186 -11.72 -14.68 -5.76
N GLY A 187 -12.06 -13.49 -6.26
CA GLY A 187 -13.28 -12.78 -5.87
C GLY A 187 -13.26 -12.15 -4.47
N LYS A 188 -12.17 -12.24 -3.70
CA LYS A 188 -12.12 -11.77 -2.30
C LYS A 188 -11.26 -10.52 -2.08
N VAL A 189 -10.29 -10.25 -2.95
CA VAL A 189 -9.45 -9.05 -2.85
C VAL A 189 -10.20 -7.82 -3.40
N ASN A 190 -10.26 -6.75 -2.61
CA ASN A 190 -11.04 -5.54 -2.91
C ASN A 190 -10.45 -4.71 -4.07
N SER A 191 -11.09 -3.60 -4.42
CA SER A 191 -10.67 -2.68 -5.47
C SER A 191 -10.89 -1.22 -5.09
N SER A 192 -10.22 -0.32 -5.81
CA SER A 192 -10.51 1.12 -5.79
C SER A 192 -11.78 1.48 -6.57
N HIS A 193 -12.34 0.54 -7.34
CA HIS A 193 -13.62 0.72 -8.02
C HIS A 193 -14.81 0.42 -7.08
N PRO A 194 -15.93 1.18 -7.18
CA PRO A 194 -17.15 0.88 -6.42
C PRO A 194 -17.71 -0.51 -6.69
N ILE A 195 -17.62 -0.96 -7.94
CA ILE A 195 -17.91 -2.34 -8.35
C ILE A 195 -16.58 -2.97 -8.74
N CYS A 196 -16.18 -4.02 -8.03
CA CYS A 196 -14.87 -4.61 -8.23
C CYS A 196 -14.73 -5.29 -9.60
N ASN A 197 -13.66 -4.95 -10.32
CA ASN A 197 -13.24 -5.51 -11.61
C ASN A 197 -12.56 -6.89 -11.46
N HIS A 198 -13.17 -7.81 -10.69
CA HIS A 198 -12.58 -9.11 -10.34
C HIS A 198 -12.14 -9.93 -11.57
N GLY A 199 -12.97 -10.00 -12.62
CA GLY A 199 -12.65 -10.77 -13.83
C GLY A 199 -11.37 -10.30 -14.52
N GLN A 200 -11.17 -8.98 -14.61
CA GLN A 200 -9.95 -8.40 -15.20
C GLN A 200 -8.71 -8.72 -14.36
N LYS A 201 -8.80 -8.56 -13.03
CA LYS A 201 -7.70 -8.88 -12.11
C LYS A 201 -7.34 -10.36 -12.21
N TRP A 202 -8.34 -11.23 -12.23
CA TRP A 202 -8.16 -12.67 -12.31
C TRP A 202 -7.45 -13.09 -13.59
N ALA A 203 -7.85 -12.56 -14.75
CA ALA A 203 -7.20 -12.86 -16.03
C ALA A 203 -5.70 -12.51 -16.03
N LEU A 204 -5.32 -11.37 -15.46
CA LEU A 204 -3.91 -10.97 -15.36
C LEU A 204 -3.12 -11.88 -14.42
N VAL A 205 -3.71 -12.24 -13.28
CA VAL A 205 -3.10 -13.14 -12.30
C VAL A 205 -2.84 -14.50 -12.92
N GLN A 206 -3.84 -15.10 -13.58
CA GLN A 206 -3.68 -16.38 -14.28
C GLN A 206 -2.55 -16.31 -15.32
N ALA A 207 -2.56 -15.28 -16.19
CA ALA A 207 -1.51 -15.11 -17.19
C ALA A 207 -0.10 -14.96 -16.59
N GLY A 208 0.02 -14.32 -15.43
CA GLY A 208 1.29 -14.18 -14.71
C GLY A 208 1.77 -15.49 -14.12
N LEU A 209 0.89 -16.22 -13.42
CA LEU A 209 1.23 -17.48 -12.76
C LEU A 209 1.57 -18.59 -13.75
N GLU A 210 0.82 -18.70 -14.86
CA GLU A 210 1.11 -19.64 -15.94
C GLU A 210 2.54 -19.46 -16.49
N LYS A 211 2.96 -18.21 -16.70
CA LYS A 211 4.32 -17.89 -17.19
C LYS A 211 5.40 -18.07 -16.14
N ALA A 212 5.08 -17.84 -14.87
CA ALA A 212 6.01 -18.06 -13.76
C ALA A 212 6.21 -19.55 -13.42
N GLY A 213 5.49 -20.46 -14.09
CA GLY A 213 5.52 -21.90 -13.81
C GLY A 213 4.67 -22.32 -12.61
N GLY A 214 3.87 -21.41 -12.04
CA GLY A 214 2.92 -21.70 -10.98
C GLY A 214 1.62 -22.25 -11.56
N ARG A 215 1.46 -23.57 -11.63
CA ARG A 215 0.15 -24.17 -11.89
C ARG A 215 -0.68 -24.04 -10.61
N GLY A 216 -1.60 -23.08 -10.57
CA GLY A 216 -2.69 -23.08 -9.61
C GLY A 216 -3.61 -24.26 -9.90
N GLN A 217 -3.49 -25.32 -9.11
CA GLN A 217 -4.52 -26.36 -8.95
C GLN A 217 -5.20 -26.15 -7.62
#